data_AF-A0A7S0UF16-F1
#
_entry.id   AF-A0A7S0UF16-F1
#
_cell.length_a   1.000
_cell.length_b   1.000
_cell.length_c   1.000
_cell.angle_alpha   90.00
_cell.angle_beta   90.00
_cell.angle_gamma   90.00
#
_symmetry.space_group_name_H-M   'P 1'
#
loop_
_entity.id
_entity.type
_entity.pdbx_description
1 polymer ?
#
loop_
_entity_poly.entity_id
_entity_poly.type
_entity_poly.pdbx_seq_one_letter_code
_entity_poly.pdbx_strand_id
1 'polypeptide(L)'
;MSTPVVTSKWAGNFDCTVCRRKRLMAEEFSKSSLEKHKKTGQALRCKQCTAKQEQEKRAAAREKSGDSAAEDSNETRKCAGPCQAICKNDAYNRNQWQKGEGKSRCRSCVENAVKEETAQQNKSKDSKLEQARLKVANLKLDKKSTAQQIVAAESELAALEAEKVTGLKPIKLGGRGRGTRRYGGGRGGGRGRTGTRK
;
A
#
# COMPACT_ATOMS: atom_id res chain seq x y z
N MET A 1 44.43 -41.17 -2.46
CA MET A 1 43.14 -40.90 -3.12
C MET A 1 42.57 -39.61 -2.54
N SER A 2 42.63 -38.52 -3.30
CA SER A 2 42.19 -37.19 -2.83
C SER A 2 40.67 -37.15 -2.76
N THR A 3 40.12 -36.79 -1.60
CA THR A 3 38.70 -36.55 -1.41
C THR A 3 38.29 -35.29 -2.19
N PRO A 4 37.17 -35.30 -2.94
CA PRO A 4 36.70 -34.11 -3.64
C PRO A 4 36.17 -33.09 -2.64
N VAL A 5 36.66 -31.86 -2.76
CA VAL A 5 36.20 -30.69 -1.98
C VAL A 5 34.73 -30.43 -2.32
N VAL A 6 33.84 -30.56 -1.33
CA VAL A 6 32.42 -30.20 -1.44
C VAL A 6 32.30 -28.67 -1.44
N THR A 7 32.47 -28.06 -2.61
CA THR A 7 32.33 -26.60 -2.81
C THR A 7 30.88 -26.14 -3.06
N SER A 8 29.89 -27.02 -2.99
CA SER A 8 28.52 -26.72 -3.44
C SER A 8 27.58 -26.12 -2.39
N LYS A 9 28.05 -25.85 -1.16
CA LYS A 9 27.14 -25.48 -0.05
C LYS A 9 26.79 -23.98 0.00
N TRP A 10 27.46 -23.13 -0.77
CA TRP A 10 27.35 -21.67 -0.64
C TRP A 10 26.86 -20.93 -1.90
N ALA A 11 27.07 -21.50 -3.10
CA ALA A 11 26.46 -21.04 -4.35
C ALA A 11 25.65 -22.20 -4.96
N GLY A 12 24.50 -22.49 -4.33
CA GLY A 12 23.69 -23.66 -4.64
C GLY A 12 23.18 -23.67 -6.07
N ASN A 13 23.58 -24.68 -6.82
CA ASN A 13 22.96 -25.07 -8.08
C ASN A 13 21.59 -25.68 -7.76
N PHE A 14 20.52 -24.92 -7.96
CA PHE A 14 19.15 -25.37 -7.65
C PHE A 14 18.43 -25.89 -8.90
N ASP A 15 17.54 -26.86 -8.70
CA ASP A 15 16.77 -27.45 -9.78
C ASP A 15 15.30 -27.00 -9.68
N CYS A 16 14.74 -26.50 -10.79
CA CYS A 16 13.34 -26.15 -10.85
C CYS A 16 12.50 -27.38 -11.19
N THR A 17 11.54 -27.72 -10.33
CA THR A 17 10.67 -28.89 -10.53
C THR A 17 9.66 -28.76 -11.67
N VAL A 18 9.31 -27.53 -12.06
CA VAL A 18 8.29 -27.27 -13.09
C VAL A 18 8.91 -27.27 -14.49
N CYS A 19 9.96 -26.48 -14.72
CA CYS A 19 10.63 -26.40 -16.02
C CYS A 19 11.82 -27.36 -16.17
N ARG A 20 12.13 -28.15 -15.14
CA ARG A 20 13.24 -29.13 -15.08
C ARG A 20 14.63 -28.57 -15.39
N ARG A 21 14.80 -27.25 -15.43
CA ARG A 21 16.11 -26.62 -15.53
C ARG A 21 16.92 -26.91 -14.29
N LYS A 22 18.15 -27.36 -14.50
CA LYS A 22 19.09 -27.72 -13.43
C LYS A 22 20.14 -26.63 -13.27
N ARG A 23 20.80 -26.61 -12.11
CA ARG A 23 21.94 -25.71 -11.83
C ARG A 23 21.61 -24.23 -12.01
N LEU A 24 20.39 -23.87 -11.63
CA LEU A 24 19.97 -22.48 -11.62
C LEU A 24 20.52 -21.77 -10.39
N MET A 25 20.91 -20.51 -10.58
CA MET A 25 21.39 -19.66 -9.51
C MET A 25 20.26 -19.27 -8.56
N ALA A 26 20.61 -18.97 -7.30
CA ALA A 26 19.66 -18.56 -6.26
C ALA A 26 18.78 -17.36 -6.70
N GLU A 27 19.28 -16.48 -7.55
CA GLU A 27 18.56 -15.32 -8.08
C GLU A 27 17.33 -15.68 -8.92
N GLU A 28 17.30 -16.87 -9.52
CA GLU A 28 16.15 -17.34 -10.28
C GLU A 28 14.99 -17.82 -9.41
N PHE A 29 15.18 -17.86 -8.08
CA PHE A 29 14.18 -18.30 -7.09
C PHE A 29 13.83 -17.17 -6.14
N SER A 30 12.66 -17.25 -5.50
CA SER A 30 12.30 -16.28 -4.46
C SER A 30 13.06 -16.59 -3.17
N LYS A 31 13.49 -15.55 -2.43
CA LYS A 31 14.20 -15.72 -1.15
C LYS A 31 13.42 -16.59 -0.17
N SER A 32 12.09 -16.40 -0.11
CA SER A 32 11.19 -17.20 0.71
C SER A 32 11.10 -18.67 0.27
N SER A 33 11.19 -18.97 -1.03
CA SER A 33 11.23 -20.36 -1.51
C SER A 33 12.53 -21.06 -1.15
N LEU A 34 13.66 -20.36 -1.23
CA LEU A 34 14.97 -20.88 -0.84
C LEU A 34 15.05 -21.14 0.66
N GLU A 35 14.51 -20.25 1.48
CA GLU A 35 14.43 -20.45 2.94
C GLU A 35 13.54 -21.65 3.31
N LYS A 36 12.42 -21.84 2.61
CA LYS A 36 11.56 -23.02 2.81
C LYS A 36 12.28 -24.30 2.38
N HIS A 37 12.89 -24.34 1.21
CA HIS A 37 13.68 -25.50 0.76
C HIS A 37 14.81 -25.84 1.74
N LYS A 38 15.47 -24.85 2.34
CA LYS A 38 16.49 -25.06 3.38
C LYS A 38 15.92 -25.66 4.67
N LYS A 39 14.69 -25.29 5.06
CA LYS A 39 14.06 -25.73 6.32
C LYS A 39 13.33 -27.07 6.19
N THR A 40 12.64 -27.29 5.06
CA THR A 40 11.71 -28.41 4.89
C THR A 40 12.05 -29.33 3.71
N GLY A 41 13.08 -29.00 2.91
CA GLY A 41 13.41 -29.75 1.70
C GLY A 41 12.35 -29.63 0.58
N GLN A 42 11.44 -28.65 0.69
CA GLN A 42 10.35 -28.50 -0.26
C GLN A 42 10.85 -28.14 -1.66
N ALA A 43 10.37 -28.86 -2.68
CA ALA A 43 10.65 -28.63 -4.10
C ALA A 43 10.60 -27.16 -4.53
N LEU A 44 11.67 -26.70 -5.20
CA LEU A 44 11.78 -25.33 -5.69
C LEU A 44 11.09 -25.13 -7.04
N ARG A 45 10.57 -23.91 -7.23
CA ARG A 45 10.01 -23.41 -8.49
C ARG A 45 10.68 -22.07 -8.82
N CYS A 46 11.17 -21.93 -10.05
CA CYS A 46 11.79 -20.68 -10.47
C CYS A 46 10.74 -19.57 -10.67
N LYS A 47 11.21 -18.31 -10.62
CA LYS A 47 10.38 -17.10 -10.76
C LYS A 47 9.54 -17.09 -12.04
N GLN A 48 10.08 -17.62 -13.14
CA GLN A 48 9.36 -17.70 -14.41
C GLN A 48 8.15 -18.64 -14.33
N CYS A 49 8.31 -19.81 -13.70
CA CYS A 49 7.23 -20.75 -13.52
C CYS A 49 6.17 -20.24 -12.56
N THR A 50 6.56 -19.54 -11.49
CA THR A 50 5.60 -18.92 -10.57
C THR A 50 4.81 -17.80 -11.24
N ALA A 51 5.46 -16.98 -12.07
CA ALA A 51 4.80 -15.91 -12.81
C ALA A 51 3.78 -16.46 -13.83
N LYS A 52 4.13 -17.52 -14.57
CA LYS A 52 3.21 -18.18 -15.51
C LYS A 52 1.99 -18.74 -14.80
N GLN A 53 2.18 -19.47 -13.69
CA GLN A 53 1.05 -20.01 -12.92
C GLN A 53 0.16 -18.92 -12.32
N GLU A 54 0.73 -17.78 -11.93
CA GLU A 54 -0.07 -16.66 -11.43
C GLU A 54 -0.88 -16.01 -12.55
N GLN A 55 -0.29 -15.84 -13.74
CA GLN A 55 -0.99 -15.33 -14.91
C GLN A 55 -2.13 -16.25 -15.36
N GLU A 56 -1.90 -17.57 -15.42
CA GLU A 56 -2.92 -18.56 -15.74
C GLU A 56 -4.07 -18.53 -14.72
N LYS A 57 -3.77 -18.43 -13.42
CA LYS A 57 -4.80 -18.30 -12.38
C LYS A 57 -5.60 -16.99 -12.51
N ARG A 58 -4.94 -15.89 -12.86
CA ARG A 58 -5.62 -14.60 -13.12
C ARG A 58 -6.50 -14.67 -14.36
N ALA A 59 -6.06 -15.35 -15.43
CA ALA A 59 -6.86 -15.57 -16.63
C ALA A 59 -8.10 -16.45 -16.34
N ALA A 60 -7.91 -17.58 -15.67
CA ALA A 60 -9.00 -18.48 -15.29
C ALA A 60 -10.01 -17.82 -14.33
N ALA A 61 -9.56 -16.94 -13.43
CA ALA A 61 -10.45 -16.16 -12.57
C ALA A 61 -11.29 -15.14 -13.35
N ARG A 62 -10.73 -14.55 -14.42
CA ARG A 62 -11.47 -13.65 -15.31
C ARG A 62 -12.54 -14.41 -16.09
N GLU A 63 -12.21 -15.58 -16.61
CA GLU A 63 -13.18 -16.43 -17.34
C GLU A 63 -14.33 -16.89 -16.43
N LYS A 64 -14.03 -17.32 -15.20
CA LYS A 64 -15.08 -17.70 -14.22
C LYS A 64 -15.95 -16.53 -13.75
N SER A 65 -15.50 -15.29 -13.92
CA SER A 65 -16.29 -14.10 -13.59
C SER A 65 -17.13 -13.57 -14.76
N GLY A 66 -17.02 -14.17 -15.95
CA GLY A 66 -17.73 -13.74 -17.16
C GLY A 66 -19.12 -14.35 -17.34
N ASP A 67 -19.49 -15.37 -16.56
CA ASP A 67 -20.64 -16.25 -16.88
C ASP A 67 -21.75 -16.22 -15.82
N SER A 68 -21.99 -15.05 -15.22
CA SER A 68 -23.12 -14.86 -14.30
C SER A 68 -23.94 -13.64 -14.70
N ALA A 69 -25.00 -13.96 -15.44
CA ALA A 69 -26.27 -13.23 -15.54
C ALA A 69 -26.21 -11.83 -16.14
N ALA A 70 -26.25 -11.79 -17.47
CA ALA A 70 -27.00 -10.75 -18.18
C ALA A 70 -28.51 -10.98 -17.96
N GLU A 71 -29.01 -10.69 -16.75
CA GLU A 71 -30.39 -10.23 -16.62
C GLU A 71 -30.37 -8.75 -16.97
N ASP A 72 -30.96 -8.45 -18.12
CA ASP A 72 -31.08 -7.12 -18.70
C ASP A 72 -32.06 -6.29 -17.84
N SER A 73 -31.62 -5.91 -16.64
CA SER A 73 -32.29 -4.90 -15.84
C SER A 73 -32.05 -3.57 -16.55
N ASN A 74 -32.91 -3.23 -17.51
CA ASN A 74 -32.98 -1.94 -18.21
C ASN A 74 -33.40 -0.79 -17.27
N GLU A 75 -33.11 -0.96 -15.98
CA GLU A 75 -33.32 0.01 -14.93
C GLU A 75 -32.35 1.16 -15.17
N THR A 76 -32.91 2.35 -15.31
CA THR A 76 -32.15 3.59 -15.43
C THR A 76 -32.29 4.38 -14.16
N ARG A 77 -31.21 5.05 -13.73
CA ARG A 77 -31.22 5.90 -12.53
C ARG A 77 -30.59 7.24 -12.80
N LYS A 78 -31.10 8.27 -12.12
CA LYS A 78 -30.54 9.63 -12.18
C LYS A 78 -29.27 9.72 -11.34
N CYS A 79 -28.22 10.30 -11.92
CA CYS A 79 -26.96 10.53 -11.23
C CYS A 79 -27.10 11.63 -10.18
N ALA A 80 -26.64 11.39 -8.96
CA ALA A 80 -26.57 12.35 -7.86
C ALA A 80 -25.35 13.31 -7.95
N GLY A 81 -24.61 13.26 -9.06
CA GLY A 81 -23.47 14.15 -9.34
C GLY A 81 -23.89 15.44 -10.04
N PRO A 82 -22.93 16.30 -10.40
CA PRO A 82 -23.19 17.55 -11.12
C PRO A 82 -23.83 17.31 -12.50
N CYS A 83 -23.56 16.14 -13.08
CA CYS A 83 -24.06 15.74 -14.38
C CYS A 83 -25.58 15.49 -14.42
N GLN A 84 -26.23 15.12 -13.30
CA GLN A 84 -27.68 14.83 -13.21
C GLN A 84 -28.30 13.94 -14.31
N ALA A 85 -27.48 13.25 -15.10
CA ALA A 85 -27.92 12.47 -16.24
C ALA A 85 -28.63 11.18 -15.80
N ILE A 86 -29.62 10.76 -16.59
CA ILE A 86 -30.27 9.46 -16.45
C ILE A 86 -29.39 8.46 -17.20
N CYS A 87 -28.81 7.51 -16.47
CA CYS A 87 -27.88 6.54 -17.04
C CYS A 87 -28.31 5.11 -16.70
N LYS A 88 -27.94 4.17 -17.58
CA LYS A 88 -28.11 2.73 -17.38
C LYS A 88 -27.10 2.19 -16.39
N ASN A 89 -27.32 0.95 -15.91
CA ASN A 89 -26.45 0.24 -14.97
C ASN A 89 -24.96 0.28 -15.39
N ASP A 90 -24.66 0.09 -16.68
CA ASP A 90 -23.28 0.10 -17.22
C ASP A 90 -22.50 1.40 -17.00
N ALA A 91 -23.20 2.53 -16.86
CA ALA A 91 -22.59 3.83 -16.59
C ALA A 91 -22.19 4.01 -15.12
N TYR A 92 -22.59 3.09 -14.23
CA TYR A 92 -22.27 3.10 -12.82
C TYR A 92 -21.26 2.01 -12.47
N ASN A 93 -20.40 2.29 -11.49
CA ASN A 93 -19.67 1.20 -10.84
C ASN A 93 -20.66 0.39 -9.98
N ARG A 94 -20.49 -0.93 -9.89
CA ARG A 94 -21.36 -1.84 -9.12
C ARG A 94 -21.65 -1.34 -7.70
N ASN A 95 -20.63 -0.83 -7.01
CA ASN A 95 -20.77 -0.26 -5.67
C ASN A 95 -21.59 1.04 -5.63
N GLN A 96 -21.61 1.82 -6.71
CA GLN A 96 -22.44 3.02 -6.82
C GLN A 96 -23.87 2.65 -7.20
N TRP A 97 -24.05 1.65 -8.07
CA TRP A 97 -25.37 1.12 -8.42
C TRP A 97 -26.11 0.57 -7.19
N GLN A 98 -25.42 -0.16 -6.32
CA GLN A 98 -26.02 -0.72 -5.09
C GLN A 98 -26.49 0.32 -4.07
N LYS A 99 -26.11 1.60 -4.18
CA LYS A 99 -26.53 2.66 -3.24
C LYS A 99 -27.99 3.08 -3.38
N GLY A 100 -28.64 2.72 -4.49
CA GLY A 100 -30.00 3.14 -4.81
C GLY A 100 -30.08 4.52 -5.47
N GLU A 101 -31.27 4.84 -5.95
CA GLU A 101 -31.58 6.11 -6.62
C GLU A 101 -31.37 7.33 -5.69
N GLY A 102 -30.95 8.45 -6.25
CA GLY A 102 -30.70 9.70 -5.51
C GLY A 102 -29.36 9.76 -4.75
N LYS A 103 -28.65 8.64 -4.61
CA LYS A 103 -27.31 8.57 -3.96
C LYS A 103 -26.20 8.08 -4.90
N SER A 104 -26.57 7.41 -5.99
CA SER A 104 -25.63 6.85 -6.97
C SER A 104 -25.00 7.94 -7.84
N ARG A 105 -23.67 7.92 -7.98
CA ARG A 105 -22.94 8.77 -8.94
C ARG A 105 -22.43 7.94 -10.11
N CYS A 106 -22.61 8.44 -11.33
CA CYS A 106 -22.10 7.79 -12.54
C CYS A 106 -20.57 7.81 -12.56
N ARG A 107 -19.98 6.93 -13.38
CA ARG A 107 -18.54 6.70 -13.42
C ARG A 107 -17.73 7.96 -13.73
N SER A 108 -18.15 8.76 -14.70
CA SER A 108 -17.47 10.03 -15.05
C SER A 108 -17.49 11.03 -13.89
N CYS A 109 -18.63 11.17 -13.21
CA CYS A 109 -18.78 12.06 -12.06
C CYS A 109 -17.94 11.57 -10.84
N VAL A 110 -17.72 10.26 -10.68
CA VAL A 110 -16.78 9.72 -9.67
C VAL A 110 -15.32 9.94 -10.07
N GLU A 111 -14.96 9.67 -11.32
CA GLU A 111 -13.60 9.86 -11.82
C GLU A 111 -13.15 11.32 -11.75
N ASN A 112 -14.04 12.26 -12.08
CA ASN A 112 -13.77 13.69 -11.96
C ASN A 112 -13.56 14.10 -10.50
N ALA A 113 -14.41 13.62 -9.58
CA ALA A 113 -14.22 13.89 -8.15
C ALA A 113 -12.86 13.38 -7.63
N VAL A 114 -12.44 12.18 -8.03
CA VAL A 114 -11.11 11.64 -7.66
C VAL A 114 -9.97 12.47 -8.27
N LYS A 115 -10.11 12.89 -9.54
CA LYS A 115 -9.13 13.78 -10.19
C LYS A 115 -9.02 15.12 -9.49
N GLU A 116 -10.13 15.71 -9.08
CA GLU A 116 -10.16 16.98 -8.34
C GLU A 116 -9.54 16.83 -6.95
N GLU A 117 -9.88 15.77 -6.20
CA GLU A 117 -9.30 15.49 -4.89
C GLU A 117 -7.78 15.28 -4.97
N THR A 118 -7.30 14.51 -5.95
CA THR A 118 -5.86 14.29 -6.16
C THR A 118 -5.15 15.58 -6.56
N ALA A 119 -5.75 16.40 -7.44
CA ALA A 119 -5.21 17.70 -7.80
C ALA A 119 -5.14 18.66 -6.59
N GLN A 120 -6.15 18.68 -5.74
CA GLN A 120 -6.18 19.52 -4.53
C GLN A 120 -5.14 19.06 -3.49
N GLN A 121 -4.95 17.74 -3.33
CA GLN A 121 -3.90 17.18 -2.49
C GLN A 121 -2.51 17.55 -3.01
N ASN A 122 -2.28 17.50 -4.32
CA ASN A 122 -1.01 17.88 -4.93
C ASN A 122 -0.72 19.37 -4.75
N LYS A 123 -1.70 20.24 -5.01
CA LYS A 123 -1.59 21.70 -4.73
C LYS A 123 -1.25 21.98 -3.27
N SER A 124 -1.85 21.23 -2.35
CA SER A 124 -1.59 21.36 -0.91
C SER A 124 -0.19 20.85 -0.49
N LYS A 125 0.42 19.95 -1.26
CA LYS A 125 1.80 19.49 -1.04
C LYS A 125 2.80 20.48 -1.64
N ASP A 126 2.53 20.97 -2.84
CA ASP A 126 3.38 21.96 -3.53
C ASP A 126 3.42 23.28 -2.75
N SER A 127 2.29 23.76 -2.22
CA SER A 127 2.27 24.96 -1.37
C SER A 127 3.09 24.80 -0.08
N LYS A 128 3.12 23.60 0.51
CA LYS A 128 3.98 23.31 1.67
C LYS A 128 5.47 23.33 1.31
N LEU A 129 5.82 22.82 0.13
CA LEU A 129 7.19 22.87 -0.38
C LEU A 129 7.65 24.31 -0.64
N GLU A 130 6.79 25.13 -1.25
CA GLU A 130 7.08 26.54 -1.49
C GLU A 130 7.25 27.30 -0.18
N GLN A 131 6.37 27.09 0.80
CA GLN A 131 6.52 27.69 2.13
C GLN A 131 7.82 27.24 2.82
N ALA A 132 8.23 25.98 2.70
CA ALA A 132 9.49 25.49 3.24
C ALA A 132 10.70 26.14 2.57
N ARG A 133 10.67 26.33 1.24
CA ARG A 133 11.71 27.03 0.49
C ARG A 133 11.84 28.49 0.90
N LEU A 134 10.71 29.19 1.05
CA LEU A 134 10.69 30.58 1.53
C LEU A 134 11.25 30.70 2.96
N LYS A 135 10.91 29.75 3.85
CA LYS A 135 11.48 29.72 5.21
C LYS A 135 13.00 29.58 5.20
N VAL A 136 13.55 28.66 4.40
CA VAL A 136 15.01 28.49 4.28
C VAL A 136 15.66 29.75 3.72
N ALA A 137 15.07 30.36 2.69
CA ALA A 137 15.57 31.61 2.10
C ALA A 137 15.59 32.75 3.12
N ASN A 138 14.49 32.97 3.86
CA ASN A 138 14.41 34.02 4.87
C ASN A 138 15.43 33.82 5.99
N LEU A 139 15.56 32.58 6.50
CA LEU A 139 16.54 32.28 7.54
C LEU A 139 17.98 32.48 7.08
N LYS A 140 18.29 32.24 5.80
CA LYS A 140 19.63 32.51 5.25
C LYS A 140 19.94 33.99 5.10
N LEU A 141 18.94 34.83 4.86
CA LEU A 141 19.08 36.27 4.74
C LEU A 141 19.15 36.95 6.12
N ASP A 142 18.48 36.38 7.11
CA ASP A 142 18.45 36.89 8.47
C ASP A 142 19.79 36.68 9.17
N LYS A 143 20.55 37.77 9.37
CA LYS A 143 21.82 37.76 10.13
C LYS A 143 21.68 37.36 11.60
N LYS A 144 20.44 37.26 12.12
CA LYS A 144 20.12 36.87 13.50
C LYS A 144 19.80 35.38 13.63
N SER A 145 19.63 34.67 12.52
CA SER A 145 19.29 33.25 12.57
C SER A 145 20.48 32.42 13.06
N THR A 146 20.20 31.42 13.87
CA THR A 146 21.23 30.52 14.36
C THR A 146 21.52 29.44 13.31
N ALA A 147 22.77 29.00 13.17
CA ALA A 147 23.12 27.91 12.25
C ALA A 147 22.25 26.65 12.46
N GLN A 148 21.87 26.36 13.72
CA GLN A 148 20.96 25.27 14.05
C GLN A 148 19.56 25.43 13.42
N GLN A 149 19.04 26.65 13.34
CA GLN A 149 17.73 26.94 12.75
C GLN A 149 17.76 26.75 11.22
N ILE A 150 18.84 27.17 10.57
CA ILE A 150 19.05 26.99 9.13
C ILE A 150 19.10 25.48 8.81
N VAL A 151 19.93 24.71 9.52
CA VAL A 151 20.06 23.26 9.31
C VAL A 151 18.73 22.54 9.57
N ALA A 152 17.96 22.94 10.59
CA ALA A 152 16.65 22.37 10.86
C ALA A 152 15.66 22.63 9.70
N ALA A 153 15.61 23.86 9.19
CA ALA A 153 14.73 24.22 8.07
C ALA A 153 15.16 23.53 6.76
N GLU A 154 16.45 23.41 6.49
CA GLU A 154 16.98 22.65 5.34
C GLU A 154 16.64 21.16 5.44
N SER A 155 16.74 20.59 6.64
CA SER A 155 16.35 19.20 6.89
C SER A 155 14.85 18.98 6.65
N GLU A 156 14.00 19.93 7.04
CA GLU A 156 12.55 19.88 6.76
C GLU A 156 12.25 19.97 5.26
N LEU A 157 12.92 20.87 4.53
CA LEU A 157 12.80 20.99 3.08
C LEU A 157 13.21 19.66 2.41
N ALA A 158 14.38 19.13 2.76
CA ALA A 158 14.89 17.88 2.20
C ALA A 158 13.93 16.70 2.47
N ALA A 159 13.33 16.65 3.67
CA ALA A 159 12.35 15.63 4.02
C ALA A 159 11.07 15.72 3.17
N LEU A 160 10.57 16.93 2.91
CA LEU A 160 9.39 17.13 2.06
C LEU A 160 9.68 16.82 0.59
N GLU A 161 10.87 17.16 0.10
CA GLU A 161 11.30 16.80 -1.26
C GLU A 161 11.47 15.28 -1.41
N ALA A 162 12.04 14.62 -0.40
CA ALA A 162 12.12 13.16 -0.35
C ALA A 162 10.73 12.52 -0.30
N GLU A 163 9.76 13.06 0.46
CA GLU A 163 8.37 12.56 0.45
C GLU A 163 7.74 12.68 -0.95
N LYS A 164 7.98 13.78 -1.66
CA LYS A 164 7.48 13.98 -3.03
C LYS A 164 8.05 12.95 -4.02
N VAL A 165 9.34 12.61 -3.89
CA VAL A 165 10.01 11.65 -4.78
C VAL A 165 9.67 10.20 -4.42
N THR A 166 9.67 9.87 -3.13
CA THR A 166 9.57 8.48 -2.66
C THR A 166 8.13 8.05 -2.32
N GLY A 167 7.23 9.01 -2.10
CA GLY A 167 5.89 8.76 -1.57
C GLY A 167 5.86 8.28 -0.12
N LEU A 168 7.01 8.24 0.56
CA LEU A 168 7.13 7.79 1.95
C LEU A 168 7.19 8.99 2.90
N LYS A 169 6.44 8.91 4.00
CA LYS A 169 6.46 9.96 5.03
C LYS A 169 7.77 9.92 5.82
N PRO A 170 8.38 11.07 6.13
CA PRO A 170 9.59 11.13 6.93
C PRO A 170 9.32 10.64 8.37
N ILE A 171 10.23 9.81 8.89
CA ILE A 171 10.20 9.29 10.26
C ILE A 171 11.32 9.94 11.06
N LYS A 172 10.99 10.58 12.19
CA LYS A 172 12.00 11.11 13.13
C LYS A 172 12.64 9.95 13.91
N LEU A 173 13.86 9.57 13.52
CA LEU A 173 14.71 8.67 14.29
C LEU A 173 15.29 9.48 15.47
N GLY A 174 14.73 9.34 16.67
CA GLY A 174 15.25 10.02 17.87
C GLY A 174 14.24 10.61 18.85
N GLY A 175 12.97 10.19 18.81
CA GLY A 175 12.05 10.51 19.91
C GLY A 175 12.40 9.71 21.16
N ARG A 176 12.78 10.40 22.25
CA ARG A 176 12.82 9.87 23.64
C ARG A 176 11.74 8.82 23.84
N GLY A 177 12.15 7.66 24.36
CA GLY A 177 11.34 6.46 24.55
C GLY A 177 9.90 6.76 24.95
N ARG A 178 8.97 6.40 24.07
CA ARG A 178 7.59 6.17 24.50
C ARG A 178 7.61 4.87 25.28
N GLY A 179 7.78 5.00 26.60
CA GLY A 179 7.39 3.98 27.54
C GLY A 179 5.97 3.56 27.20
N THR A 180 5.88 2.35 26.66
CA THR A 180 4.64 1.63 26.42
C THR A 180 3.99 1.44 27.79
N ARG A 181 3.20 2.41 28.27
CA ARG A 181 2.23 2.20 29.36
C ARG A 181 1.10 1.33 28.81
N ARG A 182 1.42 0.06 28.57
CA ARG A 182 0.49 -1.05 28.34
C ARG A 182 1.02 -2.25 29.13
N TYR A 183 0.99 -2.10 30.43
CA TYR A 183 0.83 -3.20 31.38
C TYR A 183 -0.05 -2.60 32.48
N GLY A 184 -1.37 -2.72 32.34
CA GLY A 184 -2.02 -3.86 32.97
C GLY A 184 -2.18 -3.61 34.46
N GLY A 185 -2.66 -2.43 34.85
CA GLY A 185 -3.12 -2.13 36.21
C GLY A 185 -4.47 -2.81 36.46
N GLY A 186 -4.48 -4.14 36.46
CA GLY A 186 -5.56 -4.93 37.02
C GLY A 186 -5.52 -4.81 38.54
N ARG A 187 -6.04 -3.72 39.08
CA ARG A 187 -6.48 -3.68 40.48
C ARG A 187 -7.99 -3.83 40.48
N GLY A 188 -8.43 -5.04 40.82
CA GLY A 188 -9.80 -5.33 41.17
C GLY A 188 -10.29 -4.33 42.21
N GLY A 189 -11.31 -3.58 41.82
CA GLY A 189 -12.12 -2.73 42.68
C GLY A 189 -13.55 -3.22 42.65
N GLY A 190 -13.76 -4.51 42.96
CA GLY A 190 -15.09 -5.00 43.28
C GLY A 190 -15.50 -4.46 44.64
N ARG A 191 -16.52 -3.58 44.67
CA ARG A 191 -17.51 -3.39 45.74
C ARG A 191 -18.38 -2.17 45.40
N GLY A 192 -19.62 -2.45 45.03
CA GLY A 192 -20.64 -1.43 44.75
C GLY A 192 -22.01 -2.05 44.60
N ARG A 193 -22.33 -2.99 45.50
CA ARG A 193 -23.62 -3.66 45.61
C ARG A 193 -24.49 -2.85 46.58
N THR A 194 -25.35 -1.99 46.04
CA THR A 194 -26.55 -1.43 46.71
C THR A 194 -27.52 -1.12 45.57
N GLY A 195 -28.58 -1.88 45.33
CA GLY A 195 -29.54 -2.34 46.33
C GLY A 195 -30.69 -1.36 46.35
N THR A 196 -31.67 -1.59 45.48
CA THR A 196 -33.05 -1.11 45.53
C THR A 196 -33.58 -0.91 46.95
N ARG A 197 -34.27 0.22 47.20
CA ARG A 197 -35.56 0.21 47.92
C ARG A 197 -36.26 1.59 47.94
N LYS A 198 -37.57 1.49 47.69
CA LYS A 198 -38.68 2.42 47.99
C LYS A 198 -38.80 3.66 47.12
#